data_AF-A0ABD2YQ06-F1
#
_entry.id   AF-A0ABD2YQ06-F1
#
_cell.length_a   1.000
_cell.length_b   1.000
_cell.length_c   1.000
_cell.angle_alpha   90.00
_cell.angle_beta   90.00
_cell.angle_gamma   90.00
#
_symmetry.space_group_name_H-M   'P 1'
#
loop_
_entity.id
_entity.type
_entity.pdbx_description
1 polymer ?
#
loop_
_entity_poly.entity_id
_entity_poly.type
_entity_poly.pdbx_seq_one_letter_code
_entity_poly.pdbx_strand_id
1 'polypeptide(L)'
;MCIGRNGVVIIGEHILESESTAWLPGRVLELGLVACSGITHLPEFITFASSHLQSCKLRYCDDMEWIITSGWSTFPNLECLQIDGLSKLNNLCKGIPEEGTLANLLVLRVHACNGLRTFLSIVLVKNLKNLEEIVIEDCKRVEEIIGDGTGNEEWTVILPRLCKLRLSSLPKLISIYSEVMICDSLSTIEVLECPELKTLPFFMEIRVALIHSLKQIKGSRKWCEELKKSYPDCIRLLHSLFREEPQSSATYLNFEADWHSNASSNSSFGPR
;
A
#
# COMPACT_ATOMS: atom_id res chain seq x y z
N MET A 1 -14.57 -6.03 20.30
CA MET A 1 -14.83 -4.80 19.53
C MET A 1 -14.58 -3.60 20.42
N CYS A 2 -13.61 -2.74 20.09
CA CYS A 2 -13.38 -1.47 20.76
C CYS A 2 -13.96 -0.36 19.88
N ILE A 3 -14.91 0.40 20.41
CA ILE A 3 -15.57 1.50 19.69
C ILE A 3 -15.00 2.81 20.24
N GLY A 4 -14.20 3.50 19.43
CA GLY A 4 -13.83 4.90 19.62
C GLY A 4 -14.90 5.84 19.05
N ARG A 5 -14.72 7.15 19.23
CA ARG A 5 -15.72 8.16 18.87
C ARG A 5 -16.13 8.16 17.38
N ASN A 6 -15.29 7.63 16.49
CA ASN A 6 -15.54 7.42 15.04
C ASN A 6 -14.79 6.20 14.46
N GLY A 7 -14.26 5.31 15.32
CA GLY A 7 -13.38 4.22 14.92
C GLY A 7 -13.81 2.90 15.55
N VAL A 8 -13.71 1.81 14.82
CA VAL A 8 -14.07 0.47 15.30
C VAL A 8 -12.88 -0.46 15.10
N VAL A 9 -12.39 -1.04 16.19
CA VAL A 9 -11.40 -2.12 16.11
C VAL A 9 -12.06 -3.44 16.51
N ILE A 10 -12.06 -4.39 15.59
CA ILE A 10 -12.53 -5.76 15.80
C ILE A 10 -11.31 -6.64 15.99
N ILE A 11 -11.30 -7.38 17.10
CA ILE A 11 -10.22 -8.28 17.49
C ILE A 11 -10.85 -9.62 17.84
N GLY A 12 -10.33 -10.72 17.29
CA GLY A 12 -10.67 -12.07 17.74
C GLY A 12 -10.93 -13.09 16.64
N GLU A 13 -10.89 -14.36 17.03
CA GLU A 13 -11.18 -15.52 16.19
C GLU A 13 -12.71 -15.72 16.04
N HIS A 14 -13.17 -16.23 14.88
CA HIS A 14 -14.57 -16.56 14.60
C HIS A 14 -15.57 -15.38 14.54
N ILE A 15 -15.31 -14.36 13.72
CA ILE A 15 -16.31 -13.30 13.42
C ILE A 15 -17.54 -13.86 12.67
N LEU A 16 -17.44 -15.09 12.13
CA LEU A 16 -18.44 -15.70 11.26
C LEU A 16 -19.03 -16.99 11.83
N GLU A 17 -19.51 -16.99 13.08
CA GLU A 17 -20.50 -17.98 13.51
C GLU A 17 -21.56 -17.34 14.41
N SER A 18 -22.44 -16.56 13.80
CA SER A 18 -23.87 -16.46 14.14
C SER A 18 -24.46 -15.28 13.41
N GLU A 19 -25.77 -15.31 13.21
CA GLU A 19 -26.64 -14.24 12.71
C GLU A 19 -26.61 -12.95 13.57
N SER A 20 -25.52 -12.70 14.28
CA SER A 20 -25.22 -11.48 14.98
C SER A 20 -24.71 -10.47 13.95
N THR A 21 -25.65 -9.76 13.33
CA THR A 21 -25.37 -8.49 12.66
C THR A 21 -24.59 -7.61 13.64
N ALA A 22 -23.26 -7.62 13.55
CA ALA A 22 -22.42 -6.69 14.28
C ALA A 22 -22.62 -5.33 13.62
N TRP A 23 -23.66 -4.62 14.05
CA TRP A 23 -23.95 -3.26 13.60
C TRP A 23 -22.71 -2.43 13.92
N LEU A 24 -21.99 -2.02 12.89
CA LEU A 24 -21.05 -0.92 13.03
C LEU A 24 -21.89 0.27 13.54
N PRO A 25 -21.50 0.92 14.66
CA PRO A 25 -22.15 2.15 15.09
C PRO A 25 -22.18 3.17 13.93
N GLY A 26 -23.10 4.13 13.93
CA GLY A 26 -23.22 5.11 12.84
C GLY A 26 -21.88 5.75 12.43
N ARG A 27 -21.78 6.24 11.18
CA ARG A 27 -20.61 6.88 10.53
C ARG A 27 -19.24 6.45 11.09
N VAL A 28 -18.83 5.21 10.81
CA VAL A 28 -17.46 4.75 11.07
C VAL A 28 -16.51 5.36 10.04
N LEU A 29 -15.48 6.06 10.53
CA LEU A 29 -14.41 6.63 9.72
C LEU A 29 -13.16 5.74 9.72
N GLU A 30 -12.93 4.99 10.80
CA GLU A 30 -11.76 4.12 10.94
C GLU A 30 -12.15 2.69 11.29
N LEU A 31 -11.60 1.71 10.57
CA LEU A 31 -11.80 0.29 10.82
C LEU A 31 -10.45 -0.38 11.06
N GLY A 32 -10.34 -1.11 12.17
CA GLY A 32 -9.24 -2.02 12.45
C GLY A 32 -9.74 -3.46 12.53
N LEU A 33 -9.16 -4.39 11.77
CA LEU A 33 -9.34 -5.82 11.95
C LEU A 33 -8.02 -6.43 12.41
N VAL A 34 -8.00 -7.09 13.57
CA VAL A 34 -6.78 -7.65 14.16
C VAL A 34 -7.01 -9.10 14.56
N ALA A 35 -6.16 -10.00 14.07
CA ALA A 35 -6.18 -11.43 14.37
C ALA A 35 -7.56 -12.07 14.09
N CYS A 36 -8.20 -11.66 12.99
CA CYS A 36 -9.51 -12.16 12.59
C CYS A 36 -9.38 -13.42 11.72
N SER A 37 -9.90 -14.55 12.20
CA SER A 37 -9.94 -15.81 11.45
C SER A 37 -11.26 -16.01 10.71
N GLY A 38 -11.25 -16.82 9.64
CA GLY A 38 -12.41 -17.19 8.84
C GLY A 38 -12.86 -16.16 7.81
N ILE A 39 -12.22 -14.99 7.72
CA ILE A 39 -12.54 -13.95 6.74
C ILE A 39 -11.56 -14.01 5.55
N THR A 40 -12.08 -14.19 4.34
CA THR A 40 -11.25 -14.27 3.11
C THR A 40 -11.09 -12.93 2.39
N HIS A 41 -11.94 -11.96 2.73
CA HIS A 41 -11.96 -10.57 2.24
C HIS A 41 -12.67 -9.70 3.27
N LEU A 42 -12.69 -8.38 3.08
CA LEU A 42 -13.46 -7.48 3.94
C LEU A 42 -14.94 -7.92 3.99
N PRO A 43 -15.49 -8.23 5.18
CA PRO A 43 -16.87 -8.67 5.30
C PRO A 43 -17.92 -7.73 4.72
N GLU A 44 -19.01 -8.30 4.20
CA GLU A 44 -20.11 -7.55 3.57
C GLU A 44 -20.76 -6.52 4.52
N PHE A 45 -20.85 -6.79 5.82
CA PHE A 45 -21.43 -5.82 6.75
C PHE A 45 -20.65 -4.49 6.84
N ILE A 46 -19.39 -4.47 6.43
CA ILE A 46 -18.55 -3.25 6.35
C ILE A 46 -18.91 -2.43 5.11
N THR A 47 -19.49 -3.03 4.07
CA THR A 47 -19.85 -2.34 2.82
C THR A 47 -20.87 -1.22 3.07
N PHE A 48 -21.77 -1.38 4.04
CA PHE A 48 -22.69 -0.31 4.47
C PHE A 48 -21.96 0.90 5.07
N ALA A 49 -20.78 0.69 5.66
CA ALA A 49 -19.90 1.76 6.15
C ALA A 49 -18.91 2.27 5.09
N SER A 50 -18.80 1.62 3.92
CA SER A 50 -17.80 1.95 2.89
C SER A 50 -17.88 3.38 2.36
N SER A 51 -19.06 4.01 2.42
CA SER A 51 -19.29 5.39 2.00
C SER A 51 -18.74 6.44 2.98
N HIS A 52 -18.34 6.05 4.19
CA HIS A 52 -17.80 6.97 5.19
C HIS A 52 -16.41 6.58 5.67
N LEU A 53 -16.00 5.34 5.42
CA LEU A 53 -14.73 4.81 5.88
C LEU A 53 -13.57 5.55 5.21
N GLN A 54 -12.70 6.18 6.01
CA GLN A 54 -11.52 6.93 5.58
C GLN A 54 -10.22 6.16 5.88
N SER A 55 -10.18 5.35 6.95
CA SER A 55 -9.02 4.55 7.30
C SER A 55 -9.39 3.09 7.54
N CYS A 56 -8.62 2.17 6.95
CA CYS A 56 -8.77 0.74 7.12
C CYS A 56 -7.40 0.13 7.46
N LYS A 57 -7.37 -0.64 8.54
CA LYS A 57 -6.16 -1.22 9.14
C LYS A 57 -6.39 -2.70 9.36
N LEU A 58 -5.61 -3.56 8.70
CA LEU A 58 -5.74 -5.01 8.74
C LEU A 58 -4.46 -5.63 9.27
N ARG A 59 -4.54 -6.47 10.31
CA ARG A 59 -3.37 -7.05 10.96
C ARG A 59 -3.61 -8.51 11.34
N TYR A 60 -2.73 -9.41 10.90
CA TYR A 60 -2.74 -10.85 11.24
C TYR A 60 -4.06 -11.57 10.90
N CYS A 61 -4.76 -11.14 9.84
CA CYS A 61 -5.96 -11.82 9.32
C CYS A 61 -5.54 -12.88 8.29
N ASP A 62 -4.99 -14.00 8.77
CA ASP A 62 -4.26 -14.96 7.93
C ASP A 62 -5.10 -15.72 6.90
N ASP A 63 -6.43 -15.71 7.03
CA ASP A 63 -7.34 -16.31 6.04
C ASP A 63 -7.69 -15.38 4.87
N MET A 64 -7.31 -14.10 4.95
CA MET A 64 -7.59 -13.14 3.88
C MET A 64 -6.76 -13.43 2.64
N GLU A 65 -7.44 -13.73 1.54
CA GLU A 65 -6.84 -13.94 0.23
C GLU A 65 -6.89 -12.67 -0.63
N TRP A 66 -7.89 -11.81 -0.37
CA TRP A 66 -8.09 -10.50 -1.02
C TRP A 66 -8.51 -9.47 0.00
N ILE A 67 -8.40 -8.17 -0.31
CA ILE A 67 -8.95 -7.11 0.55
C ILE A 67 -10.36 -6.76 0.12
N ILE A 68 -10.56 -6.58 -1.18
CA ILE A 68 -11.84 -6.23 -1.80
C ILE A 68 -12.23 -7.23 -2.89
N THR A 69 -13.53 -7.27 -3.21
CA THR A 69 -14.09 -8.11 -4.27
C THR A 69 -14.94 -7.26 -5.23
N SER A 70 -14.85 -7.55 -6.53
CA SER A 70 -15.61 -6.87 -7.58
C SER A 70 -17.12 -7.03 -7.36
N GLY A 71 -17.88 -5.93 -7.39
CA GLY A 71 -19.34 -5.94 -7.24
C GLY A 71 -19.85 -5.75 -5.80
N TRP A 72 -18.95 -5.74 -4.81
CA TRP A 72 -19.35 -5.73 -3.40
C TRP A 72 -18.60 -4.69 -2.56
N SER A 73 -17.50 -4.11 -3.05
CA SER A 73 -16.60 -3.31 -2.19
C SER A 73 -15.78 -2.26 -2.95
N THR A 74 -16.34 -1.04 -3.08
CA THR A 74 -15.66 0.08 -3.78
C THR A 74 -14.89 1.02 -2.85
N PHE A 75 -15.31 1.20 -1.59
CA PHE A 75 -14.64 2.06 -0.60
C PHE A 75 -14.17 3.42 -1.16
N PRO A 76 -15.07 4.21 -1.76
CA PRO A 76 -14.70 5.38 -2.56
C PRO A 76 -14.09 6.52 -1.74
N ASN A 77 -14.33 6.56 -0.42
CA ASN A 77 -13.83 7.59 0.49
C ASN A 77 -12.65 7.11 1.36
N LEU A 78 -12.13 5.91 1.12
CA LEU A 78 -11.00 5.40 1.85
C LEU A 78 -9.74 6.17 1.46
N GLU A 79 -9.13 6.85 2.42
CA GLU A 79 -7.92 7.66 2.26
C GLU A 79 -6.67 6.88 2.68
N CYS A 80 -6.78 5.95 3.63
CA CYS A 80 -5.65 5.19 4.16
C CYS A 80 -5.98 3.70 4.28
N LEU A 81 -5.13 2.87 3.67
CA LEU A 81 -5.17 1.41 3.80
C LEU A 81 -3.82 0.90 4.31
N GLN A 82 -3.83 0.26 5.48
CA GLN A 82 -2.66 -0.37 6.08
C GLN A 82 -2.90 -1.86 6.27
N ILE A 83 -1.95 -2.68 5.83
CA ILE A 83 -2.03 -4.13 5.85
C ILE A 83 -0.74 -4.67 6.49
N ASP A 84 -0.88 -5.55 7.49
CA ASP A 84 0.23 -6.08 8.26
C ASP A 84 0.08 -7.58 8.51
N GLY A 85 1.01 -8.38 7.99
CA GLY A 85 1.08 -9.80 8.30
C GLY A 85 -0.12 -10.62 7.81
N LEU A 86 -0.72 -10.29 6.67
CA LEU A 86 -1.74 -11.14 6.03
C LEU A 86 -1.06 -12.22 5.18
N SER A 87 -0.84 -13.39 5.75
CA SER A 87 0.03 -14.42 5.16
C SER A 87 -0.51 -15.09 3.89
N LYS A 88 -1.85 -15.14 3.69
CA LYS A 88 -2.47 -15.70 2.47
C LYS A 88 -2.87 -14.65 1.43
N LEU A 89 -2.61 -13.36 1.69
CA LEU A 89 -3.02 -12.28 0.77
C LEU A 89 -2.35 -12.47 -0.59
N ASN A 90 -3.16 -12.66 -1.63
CA ASN A 90 -2.67 -12.93 -2.99
C ASN A 90 -2.61 -11.65 -3.84
N ASN A 91 -3.67 -10.84 -3.79
CA ASN A 91 -3.79 -9.56 -4.48
C ASN A 91 -4.73 -8.63 -3.69
N LEU A 92 -4.72 -7.33 -3.95
CA LEU A 92 -5.63 -6.40 -3.31
C LEU A 92 -7.11 -6.63 -3.68
N CYS A 93 -7.40 -6.98 -4.94
CA CYS A 93 -8.78 -7.13 -5.44
C CYS A 93 -9.02 -8.49 -6.10
N LYS A 94 -10.15 -9.13 -5.78
CA LYS A 94 -10.68 -10.28 -6.52
C LYS A 94 -11.58 -9.80 -7.66
N GLY A 95 -11.23 -10.16 -8.90
CA GLY A 95 -12.00 -9.78 -10.09
C GLY A 95 -11.65 -8.38 -10.60
N ILE A 96 -12.48 -7.85 -11.50
CA ILE A 96 -12.28 -6.55 -12.13
C ILE A 96 -12.89 -5.48 -11.22
N PRO A 97 -12.09 -4.54 -10.67
CA PRO A 97 -12.61 -3.49 -9.82
C PRO A 97 -13.50 -2.53 -10.62
N GLU A 98 -14.58 -2.07 -10.01
CA GLU A 98 -15.46 -1.07 -10.60
C GLU A 98 -14.77 0.30 -10.67
N GLU A 99 -15.23 1.17 -11.56
CA GLU A 99 -14.80 2.57 -11.58
C GLU A 99 -15.08 3.21 -10.22
N GLY A 100 -14.12 4.01 -9.71
CA GLY A 100 -14.25 4.64 -8.39
C GLY A 100 -13.78 3.77 -7.22
N THR A 101 -13.44 2.49 -7.44
CA THR A 101 -12.88 1.62 -6.40
C THR A 101 -11.59 2.23 -5.85
N LEU A 102 -11.56 2.55 -4.56
CA LEU A 102 -10.43 3.19 -3.86
C LEU A 102 -10.00 4.54 -4.46
N ALA A 103 -10.92 5.28 -5.10
CA ALA A 103 -10.57 6.50 -5.84
C ALA A 103 -9.96 7.62 -5.00
N ASN A 104 -10.30 7.71 -3.70
CA ASN A 104 -9.74 8.71 -2.78
C ASN A 104 -8.57 8.19 -1.95
N LEU A 105 -8.02 7.01 -2.27
CA LEU A 105 -6.89 6.46 -1.52
C LEU A 105 -5.66 7.36 -1.67
N LEU A 106 -5.14 7.83 -0.54
CA LEU A 106 -3.96 8.69 -0.43
C LEU A 106 -2.74 7.87 0.03
N VAL A 107 -2.93 6.95 0.97
CA VAL A 107 -1.86 6.20 1.63
C VAL A 107 -2.12 4.71 1.56
N LEU A 108 -1.17 3.97 0.99
CA LEU A 108 -1.20 2.52 0.90
C LEU A 108 0.07 1.93 1.53
N ARG A 109 -0.09 1.17 2.62
CA ARG A 109 1.02 0.56 3.35
C ARG A 109 0.82 -0.93 3.53
N VAL A 110 1.85 -1.72 3.21
CA VAL A 110 1.84 -3.17 3.31
C VAL A 110 3.10 -3.63 4.01
N HIS A 111 2.94 -4.48 5.01
CA HIS A 111 4.04 -5.03 5.78
C HIS A 111 3.87 -6.54 5.99
N ALA A 112 4.97 -7.29 5.90
CA ALA A 112 5.05 -8.72 6.25
C ALA A 112 4.01 -9.64 5.56
N CYS A 113 3.48 -9.26 4.40
CA CYS A 113 2.48 -10.03 3.65
C CYS A 113 3.15 -11.04 2.71
N ASN A 114 3.54 -12.19 3.25
CA ASN A 114 4.37 -13.18 2.53
C ASN A 114 3.61 -14.05 1.52
N GLY A 115 2.28 -14.01 1.48
CA GLY A 115 1.48 -14.64 0.41
C GLY A 115 1.55 -13.89 -0.92
N LEU A 116 1.87 -12.60 -0.86
CA LEU A 116 1.71 -11.64 -1.93
C LEU A 116 2.77 -11.83 -3.02
N ARG A 117 2.33 -12.00 -4.27
CA ARG A 117 3.20 -12.08 -5.46
C ARG A 117 3.11 -10.83 -6.33
N THR A 118 1.89 -10.42 -6.62
CA THR A 118 1.54 -9.17 -7.32
C THR A 118 0.55 -8.41 -6.47
N PHE A 119 0.75 -7.11 -6.27
CA PHE A 119 -0.06 -6.37 -5.30
C PHE A 119 -1.30 -5.72 -5.92
N LEU A 120 -1.09 -4.94 -6.97
CA LEU A 120 -2.12 -4.18 -7.68
C LEU A 120 -2.28 -4.76 -9.09
N SER A 121 -3.51 -4.84 -9.57
CA SER A 121 -3.76 -5.01 -11.00
C SER A 121 -3.65 -3.66 -11.72
N ILE A 122 -3.34 -3.69 -13.02
CA ILE A 122 -3.35 -2.49 -13.88
C ILE A 122 -4.69 -1.74 -13.83
N VAL A 123 -5.81 -2.47 -13.75
CA VAL A 123 -7.16 -1.86 -13.69
C VAL A 123 -7.34 -1.13 -12.36
N LEU A 124 -6.92 -1.74 -11.25
CA LEU A 124 -7.06 -1.13 -9.93
C LEU A 124 -6.18 0.11 -9.78
N VAL A 125 -4.91 0.03 -10.20
CA VAL A 125 -3.99 1.17 -10.06
C VAL A 125 -4.44 2.39 -10.88
N LYS A 126 -5.16 2.18 -11.99
CA LYS A 126 -5.76 3.28 -12.77
C LYS A 126 -6.80 4.07 -11.98
N ASN A 127 -7.49 3.46 -11.02
CA ASN A 127 -8.44 4.16 -10.15
C ASN A 127 -7.75 5.00 -9.06
N LEU A 128 -6.49 4.70 -8.71
CA LEU A 128 -5.78 5.30 -7.58
C LEU A 128 -5.16 6.69 -7.90
N LYS A 129 -5.90 7.57 -8.58
CA LYS A 129 -5.37 8.86 -9.06
C LYS A 129 -4.95 9.82 -7.95
N ASN A 130 -5.50 9.66 -6.75
CA ASN A 130 -5.19 10.48 -5.58
C ASN A 130 -4.05 9.93 -4.71
N LEU A 131 -3.48 8.77 -5.06
CA LEU A 131 -2.48 8.11 -4.23
C LEU A 131 -1.22 8.96 -4.10
N GLU A 132 -0.83 9.26 -2.86
CA GLU A 132 0.30 10.09 -2.49
C GLU A 132 1.48 9.26 -1.96
N GLU A 133 1.20 8.16 -1.25
CA GLU A 133 2.21 7.32 -0.61
C GLU A 133 1.97 5.84 -0.86
N ILE A 134 3.02 5.14 -1.31
CA ILE A 134 3.11 3.68 -1.34
C ILE A 134 4.29 3.25 -0.45
N VAL A 135 4.01 2.41 0.54
CA VAL A 135 5.03 1.75 1.38
C VAL A 135 4.81 0.25 1.35
N ILE A 136 5.81 -0.52 0.89
CA ILE A 136 5.76 -1.99 0.91
C ILE A 136 7.04 -2.51 1.57
N GLU A 137 6.87 -3.21 2.68
CA GLU A 137 7.98 -3.64 3.53
C GLU A 137 7.86 -5.12 3.90
N ASP A 138 9.00 -5.79 4.00
CA ASP A 138 9.12 -7.16 4.52
C ASP A 138 8.25 -8.24 3.81
N CYS A 139 7.82 -7.99 2.57
CA CYS A 139 7.05 -8.94 1.77
C CYS A 139 7.99 -9.82 0.92
N LYS A 140 8.26 -11.05 1.34
CA LYS A 140 9.34 -11.89 0.78
C LYS A 140 9.06 -12.53 -0.58
N ARG A 141 7.80 -12.54 -1.02
CA ARG A 141 7.35 -13.22 -2.25
C ARG A 141 6.90 -12.30 -3.38
N VAL A 142 6.89 -10.99 -3.14
CA VAL A 142 6.50 -10.00 -4.16
C VAL A 142 7.54 -10.01 -5.27
N GLU A 143 7.09 -10.26 -6.49
CA GLU A 143 7.89 -10.24 -7.72
C GLU A 143 7.64 -8.93 -8.48
N GLU A 144 6.37 -8.47 -8.49
CA GLU A 144 5.94 -7.21 -9.11
C GLU A 144 4.95 -6.46 -8.19
N ILE A 145 4.96 -5.12 -8.23
CA ILE A 145 3.98 -4.32 -7.47
C ILE A 145 2.68 -4.20 -8.27
N ILE A 146 2.79 -3.85 -9.55
CA ILE A 146 1.67 -3.71 -10.48
C ILE A 146 1.82 -4.82 -11.52
N GLY A 147 0.89 -5.78 -11.49
CA GLY A 147 0.85 -6.88 -12.45
C GLY A 147 -0.08 -6.62 -13.63
N ASP A 148 0.17 -7.33 -14.72
CA ASP A 148 -0.61 -7.26 -15.96
C ASP A 148 -2.08 -7.62 -15.72
N GLY A 149 -2.97 -6.78 -16.26
CA GLY A 149 -4.39 -7.07 -16.30
C GLY A 149 -4.75 -7.83 -17.56
N THR A 150 -5.81 -8.62 -17.47
CA THR A 150 -6.38 -9.40 -18.57
C THR A 150 -7.14 -8.51 -19.57
N GLY A 151 -6.51 -7.47 -20.12
CA GLY A 151 -7.19 -6.48 -20.97
C GLY A 151 -6.26 -5.78 -21.96
N ASN A 152 -6.80 -5.52 -23.15
CA ASN A 152 -6.16 -4.87 -24.30
C ASN A 152 -6.05 -3.34 -24.15
N GLU A 153 -5.78 -2.86 -22.94
CA GLU A 153 -5.84 -1.43 -22.63
C GLU A 153 -4.47 -0.76 -22.67
N GLU A 154 -4.51 0.58 -22.76
CA GLU A 154 -3.34 1.46 -22.63
C GLU A 154 -2.50 1.08 -21.41
N TRP A 155 -1.25 0.68 -21.69
CA TRP A 155 -0.27 0.12 -20.74
C TRP A 155 0.47 1.20 -19.95
N THR A 156 -0.02 2.44 -19.95
CA THR A 156 0.61 3.54 -19.21
C THR A 156 -0.13 3.75 -17.89
N VAL A 157 0.60 3.68 -16.79
CA VAL A 157 0.08 4.00 -15.46
C VAL A 157 0.38 5.46 -15.13
N ILE A 158 -0.64 6.23 -14.78
CA ILE A 158 -0.47 7.63 -14.36
C ILE A 158 -0.96 7.77 -12.92
N LEU A 159 -0.02 8.06 -12.01
CA LEU A 159 -0.26 8.41 -10.61
C LEU A 159 0.19 9.85 -10.36
N PRO A 160 -0.66 10.85 -10.67
CA PRO A 160 -0.23 12.25 -10.71
C PRO A 160 0.11 12.84 -9.35
N ARG A 161 -0.37 12.25 -8.24
CA ARG A 161 -0.14 12.73 -6.88
C ARG A 161 0.88 11.94 -6.07
N LEU A 162 1.41 10.84 -6.63
CA LEU A 162 2.34 9.98 -5.90
C LEU A 162 3.60 10.78 -5.59
N CYS A 163 3.81 11.07 -4.31
CA CYS A 163 4.91 11.90 -3.83
C CYS A 163 5.98 11.09 -3.07
N LYS A 164 5.62 9.90 -2.57
CA LYS A 164 6.53 9.02 -1.83
C LYS A 164 6.32 7.55 -2.22
N LEU A 165 7.43 6.90 -2.56
CA LEU A 165 7.51 5.47 -2.79
C LEU A 165 8.61 4.88 -1.90
N ARG A 166 8.25 3.90 -1.08
CA ARG A 166 9.19 3.19 -0.20
C ARG A 166 9.02 1.69 -0.33
N LEU A 167 10.11 1.03 -0.68
CA LEU A 167 10.20 -0.41 -0.89
C LEU A 167 11.34 -0.94 -0.04
N SER A 168 11.04 -1.78 0.95
CA SER A 168 12.05 -2.30 1.87
C SER A 168 11.96 -3.81 2.05
N SER A 169 13.11 -4.49 2.01
CA SER A 169 13.23 -5.91 2.37
C SER A 169 12.36 -6.82 1.50
N LEU A 170 12.34 -6.55 0.20
CA LEU A 170 11.62 -7.28 -0.86
C LEU A 170 12.61 -8.08 -1.73
N PRO A 171 13.10 -9.25 -1.27
CA PRO A 171 14.21 -9.97 -1.89
C PRO A 171 13.93 -10.47 -3.32
N LYS A 172 12.66 -10.64 -3.70
CA LYS A 172 12.25 -11.18 -5.02
C LYS A 172 11.69 -10.12 -5.96
N LEU A 173 11.61 -8.86 -5.53
CA LEU A 173 11.03 -7.80 -6.35
C LEU A 173 11.94 -7.53 -7.55
N ILE A 174 11.47 -7.84 -8.74
CA ILE A 174 12.19 -7.63 -10.01
C ILE A 174 11.80 -6.33 -10.69
N SER A 175 10.53 -5.92 -10.57
CA SER A 175 9.98 -4.74 -11.23
C SER A 175 8.85 -4.11 -10.40
N ILE A 176 8.66 -2.80 -10.50
CA ILE A 176 7.48 -2.13 -9.95
C ILE A 176 6.31 -2.28 -10.93
N TYR A 177 6.59 -2.07 -12.20
CA TYR A 177 5.68 -2.18 -13.33
C TYR A 177 6.52 -2.39 -14.59
N SER A 178 6.09 -3.29 -15.47
CA SER A 178 6.86 -3.68 -16.66
C SER A 178 6.89 -2.61 -17.76
N GLU A 179 5.93 -1.68 -17.72
CA GLU A 179 5.77 -0.63 -18.72
C GLU A 179 5.97 0.77 -18.10
N VAL A 180 5.70 1.82 -18.88
CA VAL A 180 5.92 3.21 -18.47
C VAL A 180 4.95 3.64 -17.38
N MET A 181 5.50 4.29 -16.34
CA MET A 181 4.73 4.87 -15.25
C MET A 181 5.02 6.37 -15.12
N ILE A 182 3.98 7.19 -15.16
CA ILE A 182 4.07 8.65 -15.02
C ILE A 182 3.70 9.05 -13.59
N CYS A 183 4.71 9.49 -12.83
CA CYS A 183 4.58 9.94 -11.44
C CYS A 183 5.24 11.32 -11.26
N ASP A 184 4.70 12.35 -11.91
CA ASP A 184 5.32 13.68 -11.99
C ASP A 184 5.46 14.40 -10.63
N SER A 185 4.72 13.99 -9.60
CA SER A 185 4.80 14.55 -8.24
C SER A 185 5.80 13.83 -7.32
N LEU A 186 6.50 12.81 -7.83
CA LEU A 186 7.33 11.93 -7.02
C LEU A 186 8.52 12.69 -6.44
N SER A 187 8.54 12.83 -5.11
CA SER A 187 9.54 13.61 -4.39
C SER A 187 10.59 12.76 -3.68
N THR A 188 10.19 11.58 -3.21
CA THR A 188 11.01 10.68 -2.40
C THR A 188 10.87 9.25 -2.91
N ILE A 189 12.01 8.63 -3.21
CA ILE A 189 12.12 7.20 -3.52
C ILE A 189 13.03 6.57 -2.47
N GLU A 190 12.60 5.50 -1.82
CA GLU A 190 13.41 4.73 -0.88
C GLU A 190 13.38 3.26 -1.30
N VAL A 191 14.53 2.68 -1.68
CA VAL A 191 14.67 1.27 -2.05
C VAL A 191 15.77 0.62 -1.21
N LEU A 192 15.35 -0.20 -0.25
CA LEU A 192 16.22 -0.83 0.73
C LEU A 192 16.07 -2.35 0.64
N GLU A 193 17.17 -3.09 0.63
CA GLU A 193 17.13 -4.58 0.64
C GLU A 193 16.25 -5.21 -0.47
N CYS A 194 16.23 -4.60 -1.66
CA CYS A 194 15.59 -5.11 -2.87
C CYS A 194 16.67 -5.45 -3.93
N PRO A 195 17.39 -6.59 -3.80
CA PRO A 195 18.57 -6.89 -4.62
C PRO A 195 18.25 -7.15 -6.10
N GLU A 196 17.05 -7.64 -6.41
CA GLU A 196 16.64 -7.97 -7.77
C GLU A 196 16.04 -6.78 -8.54
N LEU A 197 15.66 -5.70 -7.83
CA LEU A 197 15.04 -4.52 -8.45
C LEU A 197 16.12 -3.65 -9.10
N LYS A 198 16.18 -3.66 -10.44
CA LYS A 198 17.21 -2.93 -11.21
C LYS A 198 16.67 -1.73 -11.98
N THR A 199 15.37 -1.72 -12.24
CA THR A 199 14.70 -0.72 -13.06
C THR A 199 13.61 -0.02 -12.27
N LEU A 200 13.29 1.22 -12.68
CA LEU A 200 12.20 2.01 -12.15
C LEU A 200 11.36 2.52 -13.32
N PRO A 201 10.04 2.26 -13.35
CA PRO A 201 9.20 2.51 -14.53
C PRO A 201 9.07 4.01 -14.88
N PHE A 202 9.28 4.89 -13.90
CA PHE A 202 9.27 6.34 -14.09
C PHE A 202 10.58 6.92 -14.63
N PHE A 203 11.65 6.13 -14.74
CA PHE A 203 12.88 6.53 -15.45
C PHE A 203 12.96 5.97 -16.88
N MET A 204 12.02 5.10 -17.29
CA MET A 204 11.94 4.62 -18.67
C MET A 204 11.64 5.77 -19.64
N GLU A 205 10.73 6.67 -19.25
CA GLU A 205 10.47 7.93 -19.95
C GLU A 205 10.57 9.09 -18.96
N ILE A 206 11.80 9.55 -18.73
CA ILE A 206 12.02 10.63 -17.76
C ILE A 206 11.40 11.94 -18.25
N ARG A 207 10.49 12.49 -17.43
CA ARG A 207 9.81 13.77 -17.72
C ARG A 207 10.46 14.91 -16.96
N VAL A 208 10.45 16.10 -17.55
CA VAL A 208 10.94 17.34 -16.93
C VAL A 208 10.22 17.62 -15.59
N ALA A 209 8.94 17.28 -15.50
CA ALA A 209 8.18 17.43 -14.27
C ALA A 209 8.72 16.56 -13.12
N LEU A 210 9.02 15.28 -13.40
CA LEU A 210 9.67 14.37 -12.44
C LEU A 210 11.05 14.88 -12.00
N ILE A 211 11.86 15.41 -12.92
CA ILE A 211 13.18 15.96 -12.60
C ILE A 211 13.08 17.10 -11.57
N HIS A 212 12.06 17.95 -11.69
CA HIS A 212 11.86 19.09 -10.79
C HIS A 212 11.24 18.71 -9.45
N SER A 213 10.37 17.69 -9.41
CA SER A 213 9.70 17.27 -8.19
C SER A 213 10.56 16.36 -7.32
N LEU A 214 11.47 15.58 -7.93
CA LEU A 214 12.30 14.61 -7.22
C LEU A 214 13.36 15.29 -6.35
N LYS A 215 13.29 15.06 -5.04
CA LYS A 215 14.15 15.68 -4.03
C LYS A 215 15.20 14.74 -3.48
N GLN A 216 14.87 13.45 -3.38
CA GLN A 216 15.78 12.46 -2.82
C GLN A 216 15.50 11.05 -3.32
N ILE A 217 16.57 10.28 -3.49
CA ILE A 217 16.54 8.85 -3.72
C ILE A 217 17.40 8.20 -2.64
N LYS A 218 16.85 7.27 -1.87
CA LYS A 218 17.60 6.53 -0.85
C LYS A 218 17.68 5.07 -1.21
N GLY A 219 18.81 4.47 -0.87
CA GLY A 219 19.00 3.03 -1.03
C GLY A 219 20.41 2.58 -0.70
N SER A 220 20.69 1.30 -0.97
CA SER A 220 22.05 0.78 -0.85
C SER A 220 22.93 1.28 -1.99
N ARG A 221 24.24 1.45 -1.73
CA ARG A 221 25.21 1.82 -2.77
C ARG A 221 25.21 0.84 -3.94
N LYS A 222 25.17 -0.46 -3.65
CA LYS A 222 25.12 -1.53 -4.67
C LYS A 222 23.92 -1.35 -5.61
N TRP A 223 22.73 -1.11 -5.04
CA TRP A 223 21.53 -0.87 -5.82
C TRP A 223 21.64 0.38 -6.70
N CYS A 224 22.18 1.48 -6.17
CA CYS A 224 22.38 2.72 -6.93
C CYS A 224 23.33 2.53 -8.12
N GLU A 225 24.38 1.73 -7.96
CA GLU A 225 25.31 1.41 -9.04
C GLU A 225 24.63 0.61 -10.16
N GLU A 226 23.80 -0.38 -9.82
CA GLU A 226 23.00 -1.11 -10.81
C GLU A 226 21.98 -0.20 -11.51
N LEU A 227 21.27 0.65 -10.76
CA LEU A 227 20.30 1.60 -11.31
C LEU A 227 20.95 2.57 -12.32
N LYS A 228 22.16 3.06 -12.04
CA LYS A 228 22.91 3.93 -12.95
C LYS A 228 23.30 3.22 -14.26
N LYS A 229 23.54 1.91 -14.23
CA LYS A 229 23.80 1.12 -15.45
C LYS A 229 22.54 1.01 -16.30
N SER A 230 21.37 0.88 -15.66
CA SER A 230 20.07 0.82 -16.35
C SER A 230 19.63 2.17 -16.94
N TYR A 231 20.06 3.30 -16.36
CA TYR A 231 19.68 4.64 -16.84
C TYR A 231 20.89 5.58 -17.03
N PRO A 232 21.72 5.37 -18.08
CA PRO A 232 22.91 6.19 -18.34
C PRO A 232 22.60 7.69 -18.48
N ASP A 233 21.47 8.03 -19.10
CA ASP A 233 21.04 9.42 -19.31
C ASP A 233 20.66 10.14 -18.00
N CYS A 234 20.31 9.36 -16.97
CA CYS A 234 19.89 9.88 -15.66
C CYS A 234 21.04 9.92 -14.64
N ILE A 235 22.27 9.54 -14.99
CA ILE A 235 23.40 9.42 -14.04
C ILE A 235 23.62 10.70 -13.24
N ARG A 236 23.54 11.87 -13.87
CA ARG A 236 23.75 13.16 -13.17
C ARG A 236 22.69 13.40 -12.09
N LEU A 237 21.43 13.14 -12.42
CA LEU A 237 20.28 13.27 -11.52
C LEU A 237 20.38 12.27 -10.37
N LEU A 238 20.67 11.00 -10.70
CA LEU A 238 20.87 9.95 -9.70
C LEU A 238 22.05 10.30 -8.78
N HIS A 239 23.15 10.82 -9.32
CA HIS A 239 24.31 11.23 -8.54
C HIS A 239 24.00 12.40 -7.57
N SER A 240 23.20 13.38 -7.99
CA SER A 240 22.88 14.54 -7.13
C SER A 240 21.85 14.24 -6.04
N LEU A 241 20.88 13.36 -6.31
CA LEU A 241 19.75 13.12 -5.42
C LEU A 241 19.94 11.90 -4.52
N PHE A 242 20.89 11.02 -4.84
CA PHE A 242 21.10 9.79 -4.10
C PHE A 242 21.70 10.03 -2.72
N ARG A 243 21.12 9.39 -1.71
CA ARG A 243 21.62 9.33 -0.34
C ARG A 243 21.71 7.87 0.09
N GLU A 244 22.90 7.45 0.49
CA GLU A 244 23.11 6.12 1.04
C GLU A 244 22.45 6.03 2.42
N GLU A 245 21.61 5.02 2.63
CA GLU A 245 20.95 4.77 3.92
C GLU A 245 21.53 3.49 4.54
N PRO A 246 22.05 3.55 5.78
CA PRO A 246 22.66 2.39 6.42
C PRO A 246 21.63 1.29 6.67
N GLN A 247 22.07 0.03 6.63
CA GLN A 247 21.25 -1.19 6.78
C GLN A 247 20.68 -1.42 8.20
N SER A 248 20.35 -0.35 8.94
CA SER A 248 19.91 -0.44 10.33
C SER A 248 18.42 -0.79 10.44
N SER A 249 18.13 -1.73 11.34
CA SER A 249 16.88 -2.44 11.67
C SER A 249 15.68 -1.59 12.12
N ALA A 250 15.56 -0.34 11.68
CA ALA A 250 14.53 0.61 12.14
C ALA A 250 13.15 0.39 11.47
N THR A 251 13.02 -0.56 10.55
CA THR A 251 11.84 -0.77 9.70
C THR A 251 10.61 -1.16 10.51
N TYR A 252 10.76 -2.04 11.51
CA TYR A 252 9.64 -2.50 12.35
C TYR A 252 9.08 -1.40 13.25
N LEU A 253 9.94 -0.55 13.82
CA LEU A 253 9.54 0.49 14.77
C LEU A 253 8.68 1.59 14.12
N ASN A 254 8.94 1.91 12.84
CA ASN A 254 8.17 2.95 12.13
C ASN A 254 6.77 2.47 11.78
N PHE A 255 6.63 1.21 11.32
CA PHE A 255 5.32 0.66 10.98
C PHE A 255 4.43 0.48 12.23
N GLU A 256 4.97 0.03 13.36
CA GLU A 256 4.24 -0.02 14.62
C GLU A 256 3.88 1.36 15.17
N ALA A 257 4.82 2.32 15.15
CA ALA A 257 4.53 3.69 15.55
C ALA A 257 3.39 4.28 14.71
N ASP A 258 3.38 4.03 13.40
CA ASP A 258 2.34 4.52 12.49
C ASP A 258 0.99 3.82 12.67
N TRP A 259 0.99 2.55 13.09
CA TRP A 259 -0.24 1.85 13.49
C TRP A 259 -0.89 2.55 14.68
N HIS A 260 -0.10 2.98 15.67
CA HIS A 260 -0.57 3.58 16.92
C HIS A 260 -0.74 5.11 16.88
N SER A 261 -0.08 5.82 15.96
CA SER A 261 -0.02 7.30 15.95
C SER A 261 -1.35 7.99 15.64
N ASN A 262 -2.34 7.29 15.07
CA ASN A 262 -3.70 7.85 14.89
C ASN A 262 -4.64 7.54 16.08
N ALA A 263 -4.24 6.71 17.05
CA ALA A 263 -5.04 6.44 18.25
C ALA A 263 -4.83 7.50 19.36
N SER A 264 -3.80 8.32 19.25
CA SER A 264 -3.37 9.26 20.29
C SER A 264 -3.50 10.72 19.87
N SER A 265 -4.69 11.11 19.44
CA SER A 265 -5.15 12.50 19.61
C SER A 265 -6.53 12.51 20.26
N ASN A 266 -6.60 12.09 21.54
CA ASN A 266 -7.28 12.89 22.58
C ASN A 266 -7.22 12.26 23.99
N SER A 267 -6.75 13.10 24.91
CA SER A 267 -6.96 13.13 26.37
C SER A 267 -6.50 11.94 27.21
N SER A 268 -5.29 12.11 27.74
CA SER A 268 -4.98 11.80 29.13
C SER A 268 -6.00 12.44 30.09
N PHE A 269 -6.72 11.63 30.85
CA PHE A 269 -7.16 12.01 32.19
C PHE A 269 -6.73 10.88 33.14
N GLY A 270 -5.72 11.20 33.96
CA GLY A 270 -5.32 10.36 35.07
C GLY A 270 -6.36 10.39 36.20
N PRO A 271 -6.31 9.41 37.11
CA PRO A 271 -7.33 9.24 38.14
C PRO A 271 -7.15 10.27 39.26
N ARG A 272 -8.22 10.98 39.60
CA ARG A 272 -8.47 11.51 40.94
C ARG A 272 -9.93 11.31 41.28
#